data_AF-A0A2G5C6R9-F1
#
_entry.id   AF-A0A2G5C6R9-F1
#
_cell.length_a   1.000
_cell.length_b   1.000
_cell.length_c   1.000
_cell.angle_alpha   90.00
_cell.angle_beta   90.00
_cell.angle_gamma   90.00
#
_symmetry.space_group_name_H-M   'P 1'
#
loop_
_entity.id
_entity.type
_entity.pdbx_description
1 polymer ?
#
loop_
_entity_poly.entity_id
_entity_poly.type
_entity_poly.pdbx_seq_one_letter_code
_entity_poly.pdbx_strand_id
1 'polypeptide(L)'
;MAMMAIARRRKLLNDDVLISLSDNSWDILDVSGSDVSDFGLAKVVKMCDSLRAVDISRCYRITALGVSELLSHCQSLETLRCGGCHRSDTAVRRCLGFLKPKLNDVAGDSWEELDSKDIANGAESLRWLLWPKIDDNSRDILASDCPRIVVNPKPSVFSVRGFKVPNEAIADLALDESFVQGIDPNTWVIPGVVRKVVTLSDSSPSELPIAEKFRLAFVQRDERLAPKRAKNVRQRQRRAEKEWMMTNAEAKSVVLAARHSKSLHGRT
;
A
#
# COMPACT_ATOMS: atom_id res chain seq x y z
N MET A 1 -17.87 -17.98 5.29
CA MET A 1 -16.63 -17.36 4.75
C MET A 1 -16.24 -17.85 3.35
N ALA A 2 -16.08 -19.15 3.08
CA ALA A 2 -15.69 -19.65 1.74
C ALA A 2 -16.58 -19.15 0.60
N MET A 3 -17.91 -19.17 0.76
CA MET A 3 -18.84 -18.66 -0.26
C MET A 3 -18.66 -17.17 -0.57
N MET A 4 -18.35 -16.36 0.45
CA MET A 4 -18.08 -14.93 0.29
C MET A 4 -16.78 -14.72 -0.51
N ALA A 5 -15.73 -15.48 -0.17
CA ALA A 5 -14.46 -15.47 -0.90
C ALA A 5 -14.64 -15.83 -2.38
N ILE A 6 -15.43 -16.87 -2.67
CA ILE A 6 -15.77 -17.27 -4.04
C ILE A 6 -16.55 -16.15 -4.75
N ALA A 7 -17.58 -15.58 -4.12
CA ALA A 7 -18.39 -14.51 -4.69
C ALA A 7 -17.52 -13.28 -5.04
N ARG A 8 -16.60 -12.89 -4.14
CA ARG A 8 -15.63 -11.82 -4.37
C ARG A 8 -14.73 -12.12 -5.55
N ARG A 9 -14.11 -13.30 -5.59
CA ARG A 9 -13.18 -13.73 -6.66
C ARG A 9 -13.86 -13.83 -8.02
N ARG A 10 -15.17 -14.17 -8.04
CA ARG A 10 -16.02 -14.18 -9.25
C ARG A 10 -16.57 -12.81 -9.65
N LYS A 11 -16.28 -11.75 -8.88
CA LYS A 11 -16.85 -10.40 -9.08
C LYS A 11 -18.38 -10.37 -9.01
N LEU A 12 -18.96 -11.21 -8.17
CA LEU A 12 -20.40 -11.27 -7.93
C LEU A 12 -20.78 -10.67 -6.57
N LEU A 13 -19.79 -10.27 -5.75
CA LEU A 13 -20.04 -9.70 -4.44
C LEU A 13 -20.56 -8.27 -4.57
N ASN A 14 -21.79 -8.06 -4.09
CA ASN A 14 -22.50 -6.79 -3.99
C ASN A 14 -23.21 -6.71 -2.63
N ASP A 15 -23.97 -5.66 -2.37
CA ASP A 15 -24.65 -5.44 -1.09
C ASP A 15 -25.59 -6.61 -0.71
N ASP A 16 -26.43 -7.06 -1.64
CA ASP A 16 -27.41 -8.12 -1.37
C ASP A 16 -26.74 -9.45 -1.05
N VAL A 17 -25.71 -9.83 -1.81
CA VAL A 17 -24.94 -11.05 -1.58
C VAL A 17 -24.17 -10.97 -0.27
N LEU A 18 -23.55 -9.81 0.02
CA LEU A 18 -22.82 -9.59 1.26
C LEU A 18 -23.75 -9.74 2.48
N ILE A 19 -24.91 -9.09 2.44
CA ILE A 19 -25.91 -9.14 3.52
C ILE A 19 -26.50 -10.55 3.66
N SER A 20 -26.78 -11.24 2.55
CA SER A 20 -27.38 -12.59 2.59
C SER A 20 -26.43 -13.63 3.17
N LEU A 21 -25.11 -13.41 3.05
CA LEU A 21 -24.09 -14.31 3.56
C LEU A 21 -23.57 -13.89 4.94
N SER A 22 -23.96 -12.72 5.47
CA SER A 22 -23.39 -12.17 6.69
C SER A 22 -23.73 -13.01 7.92
N ASP A 23 -22.76 -13.10 8.82
CA ASP A 23 -22.84 -13.88 10.06
C ASP A 23 -22.13 -13.09 11.16
N ASN A 24 -22.69 -13.07 12.37
CA ASN A 24 -22.15 -12.31 13.50
C ASN A 24 -20.82 -12.87 14.03
N SER A 25 -20.44 -14.08 13.62
CA SER A 25 -19.19 -14.75 13.98
C SER A 25 -17.99 -14.30 13.14
N TRP A 26 -18.16 -13.38 12.19
CA TRP A 26 -17.08 -12.92 11.32
C TRP A 26 -16.02 -12.11 12.07
N ASP A 27 -14.77 -12.56 11.94
CA ASP A 27 -13.56 -11.88 12.42
C ASP A 27 -12.74 -11.27 11.28
N ILE A 28 -12.91 -11.77 10.05
CA ILE A 28 -12.24 -11.27 8.84
C ILE A 28 -13.31 -10.93 7.79
N LEU A 29 -13.16 -9.81 7.10
CA LEU A 29 -14.03 -9.41 5.99
C LEU A 29 -13.20 -8.90 4.81
N ASP A 30 -13.18 -9.63 3.71
CA ASP A 30 -12.58 -9.19 2.44
C ASP A 30 -13.67 -8.82 1.45
N VAL A 31 -13.88 -7.53 1.21
CA VAL A 31 -14.78 -7.03 0.16
C VAL A 31 -14.00 -6.39 -0.98
N SER A 32 -12.69 -6.61 -1.04
CA SER A 32 -11.80 -5.87 -1.94
C SER A 32 -12.17 -6.04 -3.41
N GLY A 33 -12.21 -4.92 -4.14
CA GLY A 33 -12.53 -4.88 -5.57
C GLY A 33 -13.95 -5.32 -5.93
N SER A 34 -14.87 -5.33 -4.98
CA SER A 34 -16.27 -5.71 -5.19
C SER A 34 -17.19 -4.51 -5.47
N ASP A 35 -18.46 -4.81 -5.73
CA ASP A 35 -19.53 -3.83 -5.98
C ASP A 35 -20.28 -3.44 -4.69
N VAL A 36 -19.72 -3.78 -3.52
CA VAL A 36 -20.26 -3.40 -2.20
C VAL A 36 -20.19 -1.88 -2.02
N SER A 37 -21.26 -1.31 -1.50
CA SER A 37 -21.42 0.11 -1.19
C SER A 37 -21.42 0.37 0.32
N ASP A 38 -21.50 1.66 0.69
CA ASP A 38 -21.65 2.07 2.09
C ASP A 38 -22.86 1.41 2.77
N PHE A 39 -23.94 1.13 2.04
CA PHE A 39 -25.13 0.49 2.58
C PHE A 39 -24.86 -0.95 3.02
N GLY A 40 -24.30 -1.78 2.13
CA GLY A 40 -23.96 -3.16 2.44
C GLY A 40 -22.94 -3.26 3.56
N LEU A 41 -21.90 -2.43 3.51
CA LEU A 41 -20.87 -2.37 4.55
C LEU A 41 -21.48 -1.99 5.91
N ALA A 42 -22.27 -0.91 5.98
CA ALA A 42 -22.89 -0.45 7.21
C ALA A 42 -23.81 -1.51 7.83
N LYS A 43 -24.54 -2.27 7.00
CA LYS A 43 -25.40 -3.34 7.49
C LYS A 43 -24.61 -4.47 8.14
N VAL A 44 -23.49 -4.87 7.54
CA VAL A 44 -22.64 -5.94 8.07
C VAL A 44 -21.89 -5.50 9.33
N VAL A 45 -21.28 -4.32 9.34
CA VAL A 45 -20.50 -3.86 10.52
C VAL A 45 -21.35 -3.61 11.75
N LYS A 46 -22.67 -3.37 11.58
CA LYS A 46 -23.64 -3.29 12.68
C LYS A 46 -24.08 -4.66 13.22
N MET A 47 -23.82 -5.73 12.49
CA MET A 47 -24.11 -7.10 12.89
C MET A 47 -22.87 -7.82 13.44
N CYS A 48 -21.68 -7.40 13.01
CA CYS A 48 -20.42 -8.09 13.23
C CYS A 48 -19.44 -7.22 14.03
N ASP A 49 -19.63 -7.15 15.35
CA ASP A 49 -18.80 -6.32 16.23
C ASP A 49 -17.41 -6.95 16.52
N SER A 50 -17.23 -8.21 16.12
CA SER A 50 -16.01 -9.01 16.33
C SER A 50 -15.00 -8.92 15.17
N LEU A 51 -15.25 -8.08 14.17
CA LEU A 51 -14.35 -7.92 13.03
C LEU A 51 -12.98 -7.40 13.47
N ARG A 52 -11.93 -8.17 13.17
CA ARG A 52 -10.51 -7.90 13.46
C ARG A 52 -9.72 -7.49 12.23
N ALA A 53 -10.06 -7.99 11.05
CA ALA A 53 -9.38 -7.60 9.81
C ALA A 53 -10.36 -7.33 8.67
N VAL A 54 -10.24 -6.16 8.04
CA VAL A 54 -11.14 -5.76 6.95
C VAL A 54 -10.35 -5.24 5.75
N ASP A 55 -10.70 -5.72 4.56
CA ASP A 55 -10.17 -5.24 3.27
C ASP A 55 -11.25 -4.60 2.41
N ILE A 56 -11.17 -3.27 2.28
CA ILE A 56 -12.01 -2.43 1.42
C ILE A 56 -11.21 -1.83 0.26
N SER A 57 -10.04 -2.39 -0.04
CA SER A 57 -9.19 -1.91 -1.13
C SER A 57 -9.91 -2.08 -2.48
N ARG A 58 -9.68 -1.14 -3.39
CA ARG A 58 -10.21 -1.14 -4.77
C ARG A 58 -11.75 -1.10 -4.86
N CYS A 59 -12.47 -0.87 -3.76
CA CYS A 59 -13.92 -0.68 -3.77
C CYS A 59 -14.26 0.73 -4.27
N TYR A 60 -15.08 0.82 -5.31
CA TYR A 60 -15.43 2.10 -5.96
C TYR A 60 -16.80 2.66 -5.54
N ARG A 61 -17.54 1.95 -4.68
CA ARG A 61 -18.82 2.40 -4.11
C ARG A 61 -18.77 2.66 -2.60
N ILE A 62 -17.66 2.31 -1.95
CA ILE A 62 -17.39 2.65 -0.55
C ILE A 62 -16.81 4.07 -0.50
N THR A 63 -17.38 4.91 0.36
CA THR A 63 -16.99 6.30 0.60
C THR A 63 -16.56 6.51 2.05
N ALA A 64 -16.27 7.76 2.41
CA ALA A 64 -15.94 8.13 3.77
C ALA A 64 -17.05 7.75 4.77
N LEU A 65 -18.32 7.70 4.33
CA LEU A 65 -19.44 7.30 5.19
C LEU A 65 -19.34 5.83 5.61
N GLY A 66 -19.11 4.92 4.66
CA GLY A 66 -18.94 3.49 4.97
C GLY A 66 -17.68 3.23 5.81
N VAL A 67 -16.58 3.95 5.54
CA VAL A 67 -15.36 3.85 6.35
C VAL A 67 -15.60 4.38 7.77
N SER A 68 -16.32 5.49 7.96
CA SER A 68 -16.61 5.99 9.30
C SER A 68 -17.51 5.04 10.09
N GLU A 69 -18.52 4.42 9.45
CA GLU A 69 -19.37 3.41 10.09
C GLU A 69 -18.54 2.20 10.53
N LEU A 70 -17.67 1.70 9.65
CA LEU A 70 -16.75 0.60 9.98
C LEU A 70 -15.89 0.94 11.21
N LEU A 71 -15.25 2.10 11.22
CA LEU A 71 -14.36 2.53 12.31
C LEU A 71 -15.10 2.85 13.62
N SER A 72 -16.41 3.11 13.56
CA SER A 72 -17.21 3.44 14.74
C SER A 72 -17.88 2.21 15.38
N HIS A 73 -18.16 1.17 14.61
CA HIS A 73 -18.81 -0.05 15.10
C HIS A 73 -17.82 -1.16 15.43
N CYS A 74 -16.78 -1.37 14.62
CA CYS A 74 -15.84 -2.47 14.80
C CYS A 74 -14.69 -2.09 15.75
N GLN A 75 -14.98 -2.08 17.06
CA GLN A 75 -13.99 -1.73 18.09
C GLN A 75 -12.84 -2.73 18.22
N SER A 76 -13.06 -3.97 17.77
CA SER A 76 -12.03 -5.03 17.72
C SER A 76 -11.15 -4.98 16.47
N LEU A 77 -11.35 -3.99 15.58
CA LEU A 77 -10.65 -3.91 14.30
C LEU A 77 -9.16 -3.65 14.51
N GLU A 78 -8.34 -4.63 14.19
CA GLU A 78 -6.88 -4.60 14.29
C GLU A 78 -6.24 -4.16 12.97
N THR A 79 -6.71 -4.71 11.85
CA THR A 79 -6.13 -4.51 10.53
C THR A 79 -7.15 -3.94 9.54
N LEU A 80 -6.80 -2.81 8.91
CA LEU A 80 -7.57 -2.22 7.82
C LEU A 80 -6.72 -2.17 6.56
N ARG A 81 -7.25 -2.70 5.46
CA ARG A 81 -6.65 -2.59 4.14
C ARG A 81 -7.53 -1.73 3.25
N CYS A 82 -6.91 -0.77 2.57
CA CYS A 82 -7.62 0.24 1.82
C CYS A 82 -6.80 0.82 0.66
N GLY A 83 -7.42 1.73 -0.09
CA GLY A 83 -6.81 2.39 -1.24
C GLY A 83 -6.85 1.54 -2.49
N GLY A 84 -5.93 1.78 -3.42
CA GLY A 84 -5.86 1.05 -4.69
C GLY A 84 -6.86 1.55 -5.75
N CYS A 85 -7.69 2.53 -5.42
CA CYS A 85 -8.45 3.35 -6.35
C CYS A 85 -8.70 4.75 -5.75
N HIS A 86 -8.85 5.77 -6.61
CA HIS A 86 -9.05 7.16 -6.20
C HIS A 86 -10.15 7.34 -5.14
N ARG A 87 -11.27 6.63 -5.28
CA ARG A 87 -12.39 6.77 -4.33
C ARG A 87 -12.06 6.17 -2.96
N SER A 88 -11.46 4.98 -2.91
CA SER A 88 -11.02 4.36 -1.65
C SER A 88 -9.93 5.21 -0.97
N ASP A 89 -8.96 5.72 -1.73
CA ASP A 89 -7.90 6.61 -1.22
C ASP A 89 -8.48 7.90 -0.61
N THR A 90 -9.47 8.51 -1.28
CA THR A 90 -10.12 9.74 -0.79
C THR A 90 -11.04 9.47 0.41
N ALA A 91 -11.70 8.31 0.45
CA ALA A 91 -12.55 7.90 1.57
C ALA A 91 -11.74 7.79 2.86
N VAL A 92 -10.67 6.99 2.86
CA VAL A 92 -9.84 6.78 4.06
C VAL A 92 -9.15 8.06 4.51
N ARG A 93 -8.66 8.88 3.57
CA ARG A 93 -8.08 10.19 3.91
C ARG A 93 -9.03 11.06 4.72
N ARG A 94 -10.32 11.11 4.34
CA ARG A 94 -11.34 11.90 5.07
C ARG A 94 -11.66 11.30 6.43
N CYS A 95 -11.40 10.01 6.63
CA CYS A 95 -11.67 9.31 7.88
C CYS A 95 -10.48 9.23 8.83
N LEU A 96 -9.31 9.81 8.49
CA LEU A 96 -8.14 9.79 9.39
C LEU A 96 -8.44 10.33 10.79
N GLY A 97 -9.34 11.31 10.91
CA GLY A 97 -9.78 11.83 12.20
C GLY A 97 -10.48 10.80 13.11
N PHE A 98 -11.07 9.75 12.54
CA PHE A 98 -11.71 8.67 13.30
C PHE A 98 -10.71 7.63 13.83
N LEU A 99 -9.47 7.64 13.32
CA LEU A 99 -8.39 6.78 13.82
C LEU A 99 -7.74 7.34 15.09
N LYS A 100 -7.99 8.62 15.39
CA LYS A 100 -7.50 9.25 16.60
C LYS A 100 -8.16 8.60 17.82
N PRO A 101 -7.40 8.30 18.88
CA PRO A 101 -8.01 7.89 20.14
C PRO A 101 -8.88 9.05 20.65
N LYS A 102 -10.17 8.80 20.92
CA LYS A 102 -11.01 9.78 21.58
C LYS A 102 -11.12 9.38 23.04
N LEU A 103 -10.55 10.19 23.92
CA LEU A 103 -10.85 10.12 25.34
C LEU A 103 -12.26 10.67 25.54
N ASN A 104 -13.16 9.86 26.10
CA ASN A 104 -14.43 10.36 26.61
C ASN A 104 -14.17 11.14 27.90
N ASP A 105 -14.83 12.28 28.08
CA ASP A 105 -14.80 13.04 29.34
C ASP A 105 -15.68 12.31 30.35
N VAL A 106 -15.08 11.47 31.19
CA VAL A 106 -15.81 10.68 32.18
C VAL A 106 -16.03 11.53 33.43
N ALA A 107 -17.16 12.23 33.48
CA ALA A 107 -17.66 12.88 34.69
C ALA A 107 -18.26 11.82 35.63
N GLY A 108 -17.40 11.05 36.29
CA GLY A 108 -17.79 10.12 37.36
C GLY A 108 -17.23 10.58 38.70
N ASP A 109 -18.03 10.52 39.76
CA ASP A 109 -17.62 10.90 41.13
C ASP A 109 -16.66 9.89 41.78
N SER A 110 -16.37 8.75 41.09
CA SER A 110 -15.48 7.70 41.58
C SER A 110 -14.69 7.04 40.45
N TRP A 111 -13.38 6.94 40.63
CA TRP A 111 -12.46 6.21 39.74
C TRP A 111 -12.71 4.69 39.73
N GLU A 112 -13.49 4.17 40.66
CA GLU A 112 -13.77 2.73 40.82
C GLU A 112 -14.93 2.24 39.93
N GLU A 113 -15.70 3.15 39.32
CA GLU A 113 -16.85 2.81 38.45
C GLU A 113 -16.56 2.94 36.94
N LEU A 114 -15.33 3.28 36.55
CA LEU A 114 -14.95 3.41 35.15
C LEU A 114 -14.76 2.04 34.47
N ASP A 115 -15.67 1.66 33.56
CA ASP A 115 -15.43 0.54 32.63
C ASP A 115 -14.43 0.98 31.54
N SER A 116 -13.60 0.05 31.06
CA SER A 116 -12.65 0.30 29.96
C SER A 116 -13.34 0.74 28.67
N LYS A 117 -14.65 0.44 28.53
CA LYS A 117 -15.49 0.86 27.41
C LYS A 117 -15.97 2.31 27.53
N ASP A 118 -16.01 2.87 28.73
CA ASP A 118 -16.50 4.23 28.98
C ASP A 118 -15.42 5.29 28.74
N ILE A 119 -14.15 4.87 28.74
CA ILE A 119 -12.98 5.76 28.64
C ILE A 119 -12.73 6.23 27.20
N ALA A 120 -13.17 5.46 26.19
CA ALA A 120 -12.59 5.59 24.86
C ALA A 120 -13.55 5.18 23.72
N ASN A 121 -13.59 5.97 22.64
CA ASN A 121 -14.43 5.72 21.45
C ASN A 121 -13.62 5.92 20.15
N GLY A 122 -13.43 4.87 19.35
CA GLY A 122 -12.74 4.96 18.05
C GLY A 122 -11.99 3.67 17.74
N ALA A 123 -11.38 3.55 16.56
CA ALA A 123 -10.68 2.33 16.13
C ALA A 123 -9.35 2.11 16.89
N GLU A 124 -9.39 2.00 18.21
CA GLU A 124 -8.25 1.97 19.12
C GLU A 124 -7.44 0.70 19.00
N SER A 125 -8.12 -0.41 18.73
CA SER A 125 -7.51 -1.70 18.44
C SER A 125 -6.71 -1.68 17.13
N LEU A 126 -6.94 -0.70 16.24
CA LEU A 126 -6.29 -0.66 14.94
C LEU A 126 -4.80 -0.42 15.11
N ARG A 127 -3.99 -1.38 14.63
CA ARG A 127 -2.53 -1.27 14.64
C ARG A 127 -1.89 -1.45 13.27
N TRP A 128 -2.61 -1.99 12.30
CA TRP A 128 -2.06 -2.23 10.97
C TRP A 128 -2.94 -1.58 9.90
N LEU A 129 -2.35 -0.65 9.14
CA LEU A 129 -3.03 0.01 8.03
C LEU A 129 -2.28 -0.26 6.73
N LEU A 130 -2.91 -0.96 5.80
CA LEU A 130 -2.35 -1.21 4.49
C LEU A 130 -2.97 -0.21 3.51
N TRP A 131 -2.18 0.78 3.15
CA TRP A 131 -2.54 1.84 2.22
C TRP A 131 -1.37 2.08 1.24
N PRO A 132 -1.25 1.29 0.16
CA PRO A 132 -0.04 1.24 -0.67
C PRO A 132 0.38 2.57 -1.31
N LYS A 133 -0.59 3.44 -1.60
CA LYS A 133 -0.38 4.75 -2.24
C LYS A 133 -0.75 5.92 -1.31
N ILE A 134 -0.50 5.76 -0.01
CA ILE A 134 -0.64 6.85 0.95
C ILE A 134 0.31 8.00 0.60
N ASP A 135 -0.21 9.22 0.62
CA ASP A 135 0.57 10.45 0.43
C ASP A 135 1.28 10.87 1.71
N ASP A 136 2.23 11.79 1.56
CA ASP A 136 3.08 12.22 2.67
C ASP A 136 2.28 12.92 3.78
N ASN A 137 1.31 13.78 3.44
CA ASN A 137 0.49 14.47 4.45
C ASN A 137 -0.33 13.49 5.30
N SER A 138 -0.99 12.51 4.68
CA SER A 138 -1.72 11.48 5.43
C SER A 138 -0.79 10.62 6.29
N ARG A 139 0.42 10.34 5.81
CA ARG A 139 1.43 9.58 6.56
C ARG A 139 1.92 10.35 7.78
N ASP A 140 2.17 11.64 7.63
CA ASP A 140 2.63 12.50 8.71
C ASP A 140 1.55 12.64 9.80
N ILE A 141 0.28 12.82 9.39
CA ILE A 141 -0.87 12.83 10.32
C ILE A 141 -0.95 11.52 11.12
N LEU A 142 -0.80 10.37 10.46
CA LEU A 142 -0.84 9.09 11.15
C LEU A 142 0.35 8.92 12.11
N ALA A 143 1.54 9.36 11.71
CA ALA A 143 2.73 9.29 12.54
C ALA A 143 2.62 10.20 13.78
N SER A 144 2.04 11.39 13.65
CA SER A 144 1.85 12.33 14.76
C SER A 144 0.69 11.95 15.67
N ASP A 145 -0.47 11.65 15.09
CA ASP A 145 -1.73 11.56 15.82
C ASP A 145 -2.08 10.12 16.21
N CYS A 146 -1.52 9.14 15.51
CA CYS A 146 -1.82 7.72 15.69
C CYS A 146 -0.54 6.84 15.66
N PRO A 147 0.46 7.09 16.51
CA PRO A 147 1.75 6.39 16.47
C PRO A 147 1.65 4.88 16.71
N ARG A 148 0.51 4.38 17.21
CA ARG A 148 0.20 2.95 17.34
C ARG A 148 -0.02 2.25 16.00
N ILE A 149 -0.38 2.97 14.95
CA ILE A 149 -0.73 2.43 13.65
C ILE A 149 0.53 2.30 12.79
N VAL A 150 0.91 1.07 12.48
CA VAL A 150 1.98 0.77 11.53
C VAL A 150 1.40 0.75 10.11
N VAL A 151 1.85 1.69 9.28
CA VAL A 151 1.42 1.82 7.89
C VAL A 151 2.29 0.97 6.97
N ASN A 152 1.68 0.14 6.12
CA ASN A 152 2.34 -0.74 5.15
C ASN A 152 3.50 -1.55 5.75
N PRO A 153 3.25 -2.37 6.79
CA PRO A 153 4.30 -3.15 7.44
C PRO A 153 4.96 -4.10 6.45
N LYS A 154 6.29 -4.20 6.53
CA LYS A 154 7.05 -5.18 5.75
C LYS A 154 7.23 -6.45 6.57
N PRO A 155 6.98 -7.65 6.00
CA PRO A 155 7.30 -8.89 6.66
C PRO A 155 8.81 -8.93 6.91
N SER A 156 9.20 -8.86 8.19
CA SER A 156 10.62 -8.83 8.59
C SER A 156 11.01 -10.22 9.10
N VAL A 157 12.11 -10.76 8.57
CA VAL A 157 12.63 -12.10 8.92
C VAL A 157 13.30 -12.11 10.30
N PHE A 158 13.68 -10.94 10.83
CA PHE A 158 14.32 -10.78 12.13
C PHE A 158 13.42 -9.92 13.04
N SER A 159 12.79 -10.57 14.03
CA SER A 159 11.98 -9.90 15.05
C SER A 159 12.86 -9.20 16.09
N VAL A 160 13.34 -8.00 15.78
CA VAL A 160 13.91 -7.13 16.82
C VAL A 160 12.71 -6.48 17.55
N ARG A 161 12.40 -6.99 18.76
CA ARG A 161 11.27 -6.62 19.68
C ARG A 161 10.05 -7.55 19.76
N GLY A 162 10.06 -8.76 19.19
CA GLY A 162 8.95 -9.72 19.39
C GLY A 162 7.61 -9.33 18.72
N PHE A 163 7.56 -8.24 17.95
CA PHE A 163 6.41 -7.89 17.14
C PHE A 163 6.43 -8.71 15.84
N LYS A 164 5.56 -9.73 15.75
CA LYS A 164 5.31 -10.45 14.51
C LYS A 164 4.17 -9.74 13.76
N VAL A 165 4.43 -9.35 12.52
CA VAL A 165 3.39 -8.82 11.63
C VAL A 165 2.39 -9.96 11.35
N PRO A 166 1.10 -9.79 11.65
CA PRO A 166 0.10 -10.83 11.41
C PRO A 166 -0.10 -11.03 9.90
N ASN A 167 -0.60 -12.21 9.49
CA ASN A 167 -0.79 -12.54 8.08
C ASN A 167 -1.77 -11.57 7.40
N GLU A 168 -2.76 -11.12 8.15
CA GLU A 168 -3.76 -10.13 7.78
C GLU A 168 -3.12 -8.77 7.45
N ALA A 169 -1.92 -8.49 7.96
CA ALA A 169 -1.19 -7.26 7.69
C ALA A 169 -0.15 -7.39 6.55
N ILE A 170 -0.08 -8.53 5.84
CA ILE A 170 0.85 -8.73 4.71
C ILE A 170 0.15 -8.37 3.39
N ALA A 171 0.71 -7.41 2.65
CA ALA A 171 0.09 -6.86 1.44
C ALA A 171 -0.10 -7.88 0.29
N ASP A 172 0.78 -8.86 0.17
CA ASP A 172 0.78 -9.83 -0.94
C ASP A 172 -0.23 -10.98 -0.74
N LEU A 173 -0.81 -11.11 0.44
CA LEU A 173 -1.72 -12.20 0.80
C LEU A 173 -3.16 -11.67 0.87
N ALA A 174 -4.09 -12.22 0.08
CA ALA A 174 -5.52 -11.87 0.22
C ALA A 174 -6.06 -12.29 1.59
N LEU A 175 -6.94 -11.48 2.19
CA LEU A 175 -7.50 -11.81 3.52
C LEU A 175 -8.34 -13.09 3.48
N ASP A 176 -8.91 -13.41 2.32
CA ASP A 176 -9.76 -14.57 2.15
C ASP A 176 -9.03 -15.86 1.71
N GLU A 177 -7.70 -15.85 1.63
CA GLU A 177 -6.92 -16.97 1.06
C GLU A 177 -7.09 -18.27 1.86
N SER A 178 -7.11 -18.19 3.19
CA SER A 178 -7.31 -19.36 4.06
C SER A 178 -8.68 -20.02 3.87
N PHE A 179 -9.71 -19.25 3.53
CA PHE A 179 -11.08 -19.76 3.38
C PHE A 179 -11.30 -20.50 2.05
N VAL A 180 -10.37 -20.39 1.10
CA VAL A 180 -10.43 -21.07 -0.20
C VAL A 180 -9.39 -22.18 -0.32
N GLN A 181 -8.62 -22.44 0.74
CA GLN A 181 -7.65 -23.53 0.78
C GLN A 181 -8.38 -24.87 0.58
N GLY A 182 -8.01 -25.61 -0.47
CA GLY A 182 -8.63 -26.89 -0.82
C GLY A 182 -9.86 -26.81 -1.72
N ILE A 183 -10.28 -25.61 -2.14
CA ILE A 183 -11.31 -25.45 -3.18
C ILE A 183 -10.61 -25.35 -4.54
N ASP A 184 -11.12 -26.06 -5.56
CA ASP A 184 -10.55 -26.02 -6.91
C ASP A 184 -10.50 -24.56 -7.42
N PRO A 185 -9.32 -24.03 -7.78
CA PRO A 185 -9.19 -22.68 -8.35
C PRO A 185 -10.10 -22.40 -9.54
N ASN A 186 -10.44 -23.43 -10.32
CA ASN A 186 -11.37 -23.30 -11.45
C ASN A 186 -12.78 -22.86 -11.03
N THR A 187 -13.15 -23.03 -9.76
CA THR A 187 -14.46 -22.63 -9.19
C THR A 187 -14.73 -21.13 -9.33
N TRP A 188 -13.69 -20.30 -9.39
CA TRP A 188 -13.80 -18.85 -9.59
C TRP A 188 -13.08 -18.34 -10.84
N VAL A 189 -12.61 -19.24 -11.72
CA VAL A 189 -12.17 -18.87 -13.06
C VAL A 189 -13.42 -18.69 -13.93
N ILE A 190 -13.67 -17.48 -14.40
CA ILE A 190 -14.79 -17.21 -15.32
C ILE A 190 -14.36 -17.69 -16.72
N PRO A 191 -15.03 -18.70 -17.33
CA PRO A 191 -14.74 -19.11 -18.70
C PRO A 191 -15.09 -17.94 -19.62
N GLY A 192 -14.09 -17.31 -20.22
CA GLY A 192 -14.25 -16.12 -21.07
C GLY A 192 -13.16 -15.06 -20.91
N VAL A 193 -12.33 -15.15 -19.87
CA VAL A 193 -11.05 -14.42 -19.80
C VAL A 193 -9.93 -15.43 -19.79
N VAL A 194 -9.27 -15.62 -20.93
CA VAL A 194 -8.01 -16.35 -21.00
C VAL A 194 -6.97 -15.55 -20.23
N ARG A 195 -6.87 -15.76 -18.92
CA ARG A 195 -5.58 -15.67 -18.25
C ARG A 195 -4.86 -16.96 -18.58
N LYS A 196 -3.86 -16.87 -19.45
CA LYS A 196 -2.85 -17.92 -19.62
C LYS A 196 -2.22 -18.16 -18.25
N VAL A 197 -2.77 -19.09 -17.49
CA VAL A 197 -2.02 -19.80 -16.46
C VAL A 197 -1.07 -20.68 -17.26
N VAL A 198 0.21 -20.34 -17.22
CA VAL A 198 1.26 -21.19 -17.80
C VAL A 198 1.39 -22.39 -16.89
N THR A 199 0.61 -23.43 -17.16
CA THR A 199 0.99 -24.80 -16.82
C THR A 199 2.04 -25.24 -17.84
N LEU A 200 3.21 -25.61 -17.31
CA LEU A 200 4.31 -26.17 -18.07
C LEU A 200 3.94 -27.57 -18.57
N SER A 201 3.63 -27.69 -19.87
CA SER A 201 3.91 -28.91 -20.64
C SER A 201 3.81 -28.65 -22.15
N ASP A 202 4.99 -28.70 -22.75
CA ASP A 202 5.36 -29.29 -24.03
C ASP A 202 4.93 -28.72 -25.41
N SER A 203 5.98 -28.57 -26.23
CA SER A 203 6.07 -28.53 -27.69
C SER A 203 5.51 -27.34 -28.51
N SER A 204 6.38 -26.33 -28.70
CA SER A 204 6.67 -25.66 -30.00
C SER A 204 7.69 -24.54 -29.75
N PRO A 205 8.52 -24.12 -30.73
CA PRO A 205 9.51 -23.05 -30.52
C PRO A 205 8.76 -21.73 -30.36
N SER A 206 8.45 -21.40 -29.10
CA SER A 206 7.55 -20.32 -28.75
C SER A 206 8.21 -18.98 -29.08
N GLU A 207 7.60 -18.24 -30.01
CA GLU A 207 7.89 -16.82 -30.15
C GLU A 207 7.80 -16.12 -28.79
N LEU A 208 8.80 -15.30 -28.48
CA LEU A 208 8.84 -14.51 -27.25
C LEU A 208 7.50 -13.74 -27.07
N PRO A 209 6.89 -13.76 -25.87
CA PRO A 209 5.70 -12.96 -25.59
C PRO A 209 5.92 -11.50 -26.00
N ILE A 210 4.88 -10.85 -26.54
CA ILE A 210 4.98 -9.47 -27.03
C ILE A 210 5.54 -8.51 -25.97
N ALA A 211 5.18 -8.71 -24.69
CA ALA A 211 5.73 -7.94 -23.57
C ALA A 211 7.25 -8.13 -23.40
N GLU A 212 7.75 -9.35 -23.57
CA GLU A 212 9.18 -9.68 -23.54
C GLU A 212 9.91 -9.03 -24.72
N LYS A 213 9.30 -9.06 -25.92
CA LYS A 213 9.81 -8.38 -27.12
C LYS A 213 9.92 -6.86 -26.88
N PHE A 214 8.90 -6.23 -26.27
CA PHE A 214 8.94 -4.81 -25.89
C PHE A 214 10.01 -4.50 -24.82
N ARG A 215 10.14 -5.36 -23.80
CA ARG A 215 11.17 -5.22 -22.76
C ARG A 215 12.57 -5.27 -23.37
N LEU A 216 12.84 -6.24 -24.24
CA LEU A 216 14.12 -6.39 -24.92
C LEU A 216 14.39 -5.24 -25.88
N ALA A 217 13.38 -4.78 -26.64
CA ALA A 217 13.51 -3.61 -27.50
C ALA A 217 13.83 -2.32 -26.71
N PHE A 218 13.23 -2.16 -25.52
CA PHE A 218 13.53 -1.05 -24.62
C PHE A 218 14.98 -1.11 -24.12
N VAL A 219 15.42 -2.27 -23.60
CA VAL A 219 16.80 -2.47 -23.13
C VAL A 219 17.80 -2.23 -24.24
N GLN A 220 17.57 -2.79 -25.43
CA GLN A 220 18.45 -2.61 -26.60
C GLN A 220 18.51 -1.14 -27.05
N ARG A 221 17.40 -0.41 -26.99
CA ARG A 221 17.39 1.04 -27.25
C ARG A 221 18.18 1.80 -26.17
N ASP A 222 18.03 1.40 -24.92
CA ASP A 222 18.72 2.03 -23.79
C ASP A 222 20.24 1.88 -23.91
N GLU A 223 20.70 0.66 -24.26
CA GLU A 223 22.09 0.32 -24.55
C GLU A 223 22.64 1.11 -25.75
N ARG A 224 21.90 1.21 -26.86
CA ARG A 224 22.31 2.04 -28.02
C ARG A 224 22.47 3.51 -27.64
N LEU A 225 21.65 4.01 -26.71
CA LEU A 225 21.68 5.39 -26.25
C LEU A 225 22.64 5.64 -25.07
N ALA A 226 23.16 4.59 -24.43
CA ALA A 226 24.04 4.71 -23.26
C ALA A 226 25.37 5.44 -23.57
N PRO A 227 26.08 5.17 -24.68
CA PRO A 227 27.30 5.90 -25.04
C PRO A 227 27.04 7.39 -25.27
N LYS A 228 25.91 7.75 -25.90
CA LYS A 228 25.52 9.14 -26.14
C LYS A 228 25.22 9.87 -24.83
N ARG A 229 24.53 9.23 -23.89
CA ARG A 229 24.29 9.74 -22.54
C ARG A 229 25.61 9.94 -21.78
N ALA A 230 26.50 8.95 -21.77
CA ALA A 230 27.80 9.06 -21.13
C ALA A 230 28.66 10.18 -21.71
N LYS A 231 28.68 10.34 -23.05
CA LYS A 231 29.38 11.45 -23.72
C LYS A 231 28.80 12.81 -23.33
N ASN A 232 27.48 12.95 -23.30
CA ASN A 232 26.80 14.19 -22.92
C ASN A 232 27.07 14.56 -21.46
N VAL A 233 27.08 13.58 -20.54
CA VAL A 233 27.42 13.78 -19.11
C VAL A 233 28.87 14.29 -18.98
N ARG A 234 29.83 13.63 -19.62
CA ARG A 234 31.24 14.06 -19.62
C ARG A 234 31.42 15.47 -20.19
N GLN A 235 30.67 15.81 -21.24
CA GLN A 235 30.74 17.14 -21.83
C GLN A 235 30.15 18.21 -20.89
N ARG A 236 29.05 17.91 -20.19
CA ARG A 236 28.48 18.81 -19.18
C ARG A 236 29.43 19.03 -18.01
N GLN A 237 30.05 17.97 -17.49
CA GLN A 237 31.06 18.05 -16.43
C GLN A 237 32.23 18.95 -16.84
N ARG A 238 32.81 18.73 -18.03
CA ARG A 238 33.89 19.59 -18.54
C ARG A 238 33.51 21.06 -18.69
N ARG A 239 32.26 21.35 -19.07
CA ARG A 239 31.77 22.75 -19.16
C ARG A 239 31.62 23.35 -17.77
N ALA A 240 31.01 22.62 -16.84
CA ALA A 240 30.86 23.05 -15.44
C ALA A 240 32.21 23.27 -14.76
N GLU A 241 33.19 22.38 -14.97
CA GLU A 241 34.56 22.54 -14.45
C GLU A 241 35.25 23.79 -15.02
N LYS A 242 35.15 24.02 -16.33
CA LYS A 242 35.70 25.23 -16.96
C LYS A 242 35.03 26.50 -16.45
N GLU A 243 33.71 26.48 -16.30
CA GLU A 243 32.95 27.59 -15.75
C GLU A 243 33.32 27.86 -14.30
N TRP A 244 33.47 26.82 -13.48
CA TRP A 244 33.94 26.90 -12.10
C TRP A 244 35.35 27.50 -12.02
N MET A 245 36.29 27.04 -12.85
CA MET A 245 37.65 27.60 -12.94
C MET A 245 37.66 29.07 -13.39
N MET A 246 36.66 29.50 -14.18
CA MET A 246 36.53 30.87 -14.68
C MET A 246 35.73 31.79 -13.77
N THR A 247 35.02 31.28 -12.77
CA THR A 247 34.18 32.07 -11.86
C THR A 247 34.78 32.13 -10.45
N ASN A 248 35.48 31.09 -10.01
CA ASN A 248 36.10 31.03 -8.69
C ASN A 248 37.51 31.67 -8.67
N ALA A 249 37.71 32.68 -7.81
CA ALA A 249 38.98 33.43 -7.69
C ALA A 249 40.16 32.55 -7.22
N GLU A 250 39.91 31.58 -6.36
CA GLU A 250 40.93 30.65 -5.83
C GLU A 250 41.36 29.61 -6.89
N ALA A 251 40.41 29.12 -7.69
CA ALA A 251 40.71 28.22 -8.81
C ALA A 251 41.52 28.94 -9.90
N LYS A 252 41.25 30.22 -10.16
CA LYS A 252 42.04 31.05 -11.10
C LYS A 252 43.48 31.23 -10.66
N SER A 253 43.72 31.48 -9.37
CA SER A 253 45.07 31.70 -8.85
C SER A 253 45.95 30.45 -8.97
N VAL A 254 45.38 29.26 -8.73
CA VAL A 254 46.07 27.96 -8.92
C VAL A 254 46.44 27.72 -10.38
N VAL A 255 45.54 28.00 -11.33
CA VAL A 255 45.82 27.84 -12.77
C VAL A 255 46.93 28.80 -13.25
N LEU A 256 46.93 30.04 -12.76
CA LEU A 256 47.98 31.03 -13.07
C LEU A 256 49.33 30.61 -12.47
N ALA A 257 49.36 30.13 -11.24
CA ALA A 257 50.57 29.61 -10.59
C ALA A 257 51.15 28.38 -11.33
N ALA A 258 50.28 27.48 -11.82
CA ALA A 258 50.69 26.31 -12.62
C ALA A 258 51.27 26.70 -14.00
N ARG A 259 50.78 27.79 -14.61
CA ARG A 259 51.38 28.34 -15.84
C ARG A 259 52.76 28.96 -15.60
N HIS A 260 52.94 29.64 -14.46
CA HIS A 260 54.21 30.28 -14.10
C HIS A 260 55.31 29.24 -13.80
N SER A 261 54.97 28.14 -13.13
CA SER A 261 55.91 27.04 -12.84
C SER A 261 56.34 26.26 -14.08
N LYS A 262 55.45 26.02 -15.06
CA LYS A 262 55.82 25.39 -16.35
C LYS A 262 56.73 26.25 -17.21
N SER A 263 56.59 27.58 -17.17
CA SER A 263 57.48 28.53 -17.86
C SER A 263 58.92 28.46 -17.34
N LEU A 264 59.10 28.18 -16.05
CA LEU A 264 60.41 28.11 -15.40
C LEU A 264 61.16 26.80 -15.68
N HIS A 265 60.45 25.69 -15.96
CA HIS A 265 61.06 24.38 -16.21
C HIS A 265 61.35 24.08 -17.70
N GLY A 266 60.95 24.96 -18.62
CA GLY A 266 61.22 24.82 -20.06
C GLY A 266 62.44 25.58 -20.57
N ARG A 267 63.29 26.09 -19.67
CA ARG A 267 64.38 27.04 -19.98
C ARG A 267 65.78 26.59 -19.51
N THR A 268 65.95 25.30 -19.24
CA THR A 268 67.23 24.63 -18.93
C THR A 268 67.47 23.53 -19.92
#